data_AF-A0AAD1Z879-F1
#
_entry.id   AF-A0AAD1Z879-F1
#
_cell.length_a   1.000
_cell.length_b   1.000
_cell.length_c   1.000
_cell.angle_alpha   90.00
_cell.angle_beta   90.00
_cell.angle_gamma   90.00
#
_symmetry.space_group_name_H-M   'P 1'
#
loop_
_entity.id
_entity.type
_entity.pdbx_description
1 polymer ?
#
loop_
_entity_poly.entity_id
_entity_poly.type
_entity_poly.pdbx_seq_one_letter_code
_entity_poly.pdbx_strand_id
1 'polypeptide(L)'
;MTPAMVNIPATKNVPGRAYVTFLAGDGEYVKGVVALAKGLRKVNAAYPLVVAVLANVPAEHRCMLVNQGCIIRQIDEVHPPVSDKGSPYIRSYFALNYCKLRLWEFVEYKKMIYLDADIQVFDNIDHLFDSPDGGFYGVVDCLCEMDGPPCSQKVQWPEELGREPPFYFNGGMFMFEPSISTYHDLLNTLKITPPSPFAEQDFLNMFFRDILRPLPPVYNLLVAMLWRHPELVEMEKVKAVHYCVAGSKPWKYTGKEEYMDREDIKMLVKKWWDIYNDETLDYRSGGTITGRGVADGKNWATPILRPLPLDPPLHWRRSLFTGLFRF
;
A
#
# COMPACT_ATOMS: atom_id res chain seq x y z
N MET A 1 -28.95 17.87 1.49
CA MET A 1 -29.34 16.50 1.84
C MET A 1 -28.07 15.69 1.95
N THR A 2 -27.67 15.38 3.18
CA THR A 2 -26.49 14.55 3.50
C THR A 2 -26.76 13.11 3.08
N PRO A 3 -25.83 12.41 2.38
CA PRO A 3 -26.00 10.99 2.13
C PRO A 3 -25.86 10.25 3.46
N ALA A 4 -26.85 9.43 3.79
CA ALA A 4 -26.85 8.60 4.98
C ALA A 4 -25.67 7.62 4.92
N MET A 5 -24.82 7.66 5.96
CA MET A 5 -23.82 6.61 6.20
C MET A 5 -24.55 5.28 6.33
N VAL A 6 -24.29 4.36 5.40
CA VAL A 6 -24.77 2.98 5.50
C VAL A 6 -24.10 2.36 6.73
N ASN A 7 -24.90 2.13 7.77
CA ASN A 7 -24.46 1.55 9.02
C ASN A 7 -24.15 0.06 8.79
N ILE A 8 -22.88 -0.26 8.57
CA ILE A 8 -22.40 -1.63 8.44
C ILE A 8 -22.47 -2.27 9.84
N PRO A 9 -23.16 -3.41 10.03
CA PRO A 9 -23.26 -4.05 11.33
C PRO A 9 -21.86 -4.43 11.81
N ALA A 10 -21.53 -4.01 13.04
CA ALA A 10 -20.27 -4.33 13.70
C ALA A 10 -20.09 -5.86 13.76
N THR A 11 -19.18 -6.38 12.93
CA THR A 11 -18.74 -7.76 13.02
C THR A 11 -18.01 -7.93 14.35
N LYS A 12 -18.48 -8.85 15.18
CA LYS A 12 -18.10 -9.05 16.60
C LYS A 12 -16.64 -9.48 16.84
N ASN A 13 -15.70 -9.27 15.93
CA ASN A 13 -14.28 -9.55 16.14
C ASN A 13 -13.41 -8.91 15.04
N VAL A 14 -13.56 -7.62 14.77
CA VAL A 14 -12.54 -6.94 13.95
C VAL A 14 -11.26 -6.93 14.80
N PRO A 15 -10.18 -7.62 14.38
CA PRO A 15 -8.93 -7.55 15.13
C PRO A 15 -8.52 -6.08 15.21
N GLY A 16 -8.10 -5.62 16.38
CA GLY A 16 -7.67 -4.23 16.58
C GLY A 16 -6.41 -3.85 15.79
N ARG A 17 -5.93 -4.69 14.87
CA ARG A 17 -4.73 -4.55 14.07
C ARG A 17 -5.00 -5.05 12.66
N ALA A 18 -4.44 -4.39 11.65
CA ALA A 18 -4.58 -4.79 10.25
C ALA A 18 -3.40 -4.33 9.41
N TYR A 19 -3.12 -5.09 8.35
CA TYR A 19 -2.34 -4.58 7.24
C TYR A 19 -3.22 -3.69 6.38
N VAL A 20 -2.64 -2.68 5.75
CA VAL A 20 -3.37 -1.79 4.85
C VAL A 20 -2.55 -1.44 3.62
N THR A 21 -3.20 -1.40 2.48
CA THR A 21 -2.62 -0.93 1.21
C THR A 21 -3.58 0.03 0.52
N PHE A 22 -3.08 0.77 -0.47
CA PHE A 22 -3.83 1.76 -1.22
C PHE A 22 -3.86 1.42 -2.70
N LEU A 23 -5.04 1.54 -3.33
CA LEU A 23 -5.23 1.31 -4.75
C LEU A 23 -6.07 2.42 -5.40
N ALA A 24 -5.61 2.89 -6.55
CA ALA A 24 -6.26 3.91 -7.36
C ALA A 24 -6.21 3.54 -8.86
N GLY A 25 -7.22 3.98 -9.60
CA GLY A 25 -7.32 3.79 -11.05
C GLY A 25 -7.63 2.36 -11.50
N ASP A 26 -7.55 2.16 -12.80
CA ASP A 26 -7.86 0.93 -13.53
C ASP A 26 -6.60 0.14 -13.97
N GLY A 27 -5.43 0.53 -13.43
CA GLY A 27 -4.16 -0.09 -13.77
C GLY A 27 -3.92 -1.46 -13.11
N GLU A 28 -2.77 -2.06 -13.45
CA GLU A 28 -2.41 -3.41 -13.02
C GLU A 28 -1.94 -3.56 -11.57
N TYR A 29 -1.94 -2.47 -10.78
CA TYR A 29 -1.57 -2.54 -9.35
C TYR A 29 -2.50 -3.47 -8.55
N VAL A 30 -3.70 -3.78 -9.06
CA VAL A 30 -4.56 -4.84 -8.50
C VAL A 30 -3.83 -6.19 -8.41
N LYS A 31 -2.96 -6.52 -9.38
CA LYS A 31 -2.15 -7.75 -9.35
C LYS A 31 -1.16 -7.74 -8.18
N GLY A 32 -0.59 -6.57 -7.90
CA GLY A 32 0.25 -6.31 -6.73
C GLY A 32 -0.47 -6.60 -5.42
N VAL A 33 -1.67 -6.05 -5.26
CA VAL A 33 -2.50 -6.28 -4.06
C VAL A 33 -2.90 -7.76 -3.92
N VAL A 34 -3.22 -8.46 -5.02
CA VAL A 34 -3.50 -9.91 -4.99
C VAL A 34 -2.27 -10.69 -4.51
N ALA A 35 -1.08 -10.41 -5.04
CA ALA A 35 0.15 -11.07 -4.59
C ALA A 35 0.48 -10.76 -3.13
N LEU A 36 0.25 -9.51 -2.70
CA LEU A 36 0.41 -9.12 -1.30
C LEU A 36 -0.52 -9.92 -0.38
N ALA A 37 -1.81 -10.04 -0.74
CA ALA A 37 -2.77 -10.85 0.02
C ALA A 37 -2.34 -12.33 0.11
N LYS A 38 -1.89 -12.91 -1.02
CA LYS A 38 -1.33 -14.27 -1.05
C LYS A 38 -0.04 -14.40 -0.23
N GLY A 39 0.82 -13.39 -0.26
CA GLY A 39 2.06 -13.32 0.53
C GLY A 39 1.81 -13.36 2.02
N LEU A 40 0.93 -12.48 2.50
CA LEU A 40 0.51 -12.44 3.90
C LEU A 40 -0.06 -13.80 4.33
N ARG A 41 -0.86 -14.44 3.48
CA ARG A 41 -1.38 -15.80 3.74
C ARG A 41 -0.27 -16.86 3.78
N LYS A 42 0.68 -16.82 2.85
CA LYS A 42 1.82 -17.76 2.79
C LYS A 42 2.65 -17.74 4.06
N VAL A 43 2.81 -16.55 4.66
CA VAL A 43 3.55 -16.37 5.91
C VAL A 43 2.67 -16.52 7.16
N ASN A 44 1.43 -17.00 6.99
CA ASN A 44 0.44 -17.19 8.05
C ASN A 44 0.20 -15.92 8.88
N ALA A 45 0.13 -14.75 8.22
CA ALA A 45 -0.20 -13.49 8.88
C ALA A 45 -1.57 -13.60 9.58
N ALA A 46 -1.64 -13.19 10.84
CA ALA A 46 -2.85 -13.32 11.66
C ALA A 46 -3.89 -12.24 11.40
N TYR A 47 -3.47 -11.12 10.79
CA TYR A 47 -4.27 -9.92 10.63
C TYR A 47 -4.77 -9.74 9.18
N PRO A 48 -5.95 -9.16 8.98
CA PRO A 48 -6.52 -8.97 7.65
C PRO A 48 -5.75 -7.91 6.85
N LEU A 49 -5.93 -7.96 5.53
CA LEU A 49 -5.51 -6.90 4.61
C LEU A 49 -6.71 -6.01 4.26
N VAL A 50 -6.63 -4.74 4.68
CA VAL A 50 -7.54 -3.68 4.27
C VAL A 50 -6.99 -3.03 2.99
N VAL A 51 -7.84 -2.82 2.00
CA VAL A 51 -7.48 -2.11 0.77
C VAL A 51 -8.27 -0.81 0.71
N ALA A 52 -7.58 0.30 0.93
CA ALA A 52 -8.12 1.63 0.70
C ALA A 52 -8.23 1.87 -0.81
N VAL A 53 -9.43 2.15 -1.30
CA VAL A 53 -9.68 2.34 -2.74
C VAL A 53 -10.30 3.70 -3.03
N LEU A 54 -9.87 4.34 -4.12
CA LEU A 54 -10.58 5.50 -4.67
C LEU A 54 -11.80 5.07 -5.47
N ALA A 55 -12.74 6.00 -5.72
CA ALA A 55 -13.95 5.74 -6.51
C ALA A 55 -13.66 5.23 -7.93
N ASN A 56 -12.54 5.64 -8.52
CA ASN A 56 -12.12 5.28 -9.88
C ASN A 56 -11.59 3.83 -10.04
N VAL A 57 -11.46 3.05 -8.96
CA VAL A 57 -11.09 1.63 -9.05
C VAL A 57 -12.29 0.83 -9.61
N PRO A 58 -12.13 0.10 -10.73
CA PRO A 58 -13.22 -0.66 -11.36
C PRO A 58 -13.86 -1.70 -10.44
N ALA A 59 -15.15 -1.96 -10.66
CA ALA A 59 -15.90 -2.97 -9.89
C ALA A 59 -15.27 -4.38 -10.02
N GLU A 60 -14.72 -4.71 -11.19
CA GLU A 60 -14.00 -5.96 -11.43
C GLU A 60 -12.79 -6.10 -10.49
N HIS A 61 -11.95 -5.06 -10.39
CA HIS A 61 -10.79 -5.07 -9.49
C HIS A 61 -11.23 -5.22 -8.03
N ARG A 62 -12.27 -4.50 -7.60
CA ARG A 62 -12.82 -4.63 -6.24
C ARG A 62 -13.32 -6.05 -5.96
N CYS A 63 -14.03 -6.65 -6.92
CA CYS A 63 -14.53 -8.02 -6.83
C CYS A 63 -13.37 -9.02 -6.70
N MET A 64 -12.33 -8.88 -7.53
CA MET A 64 -11.12 -9.71 -7.44
C MET A 64 -10.49 -9.67 -6.05
N LEU A 65 -10.37 -8.48 -5.46
CA LEU A 65 -9.77 -8.31 -4.13
C LEU A 65 -10.64 -8.89 -3.01
N VAL A 66 -11.96 -8.70 -3.07
CA VAL A 66 -12.90 -9.36 -2.14
C VAL A 66 -12.81 -10.88 -2.24
N ASN A 67 -12.72 -11.42 -3.46
CA ASN A 67 -12.55 -12.86 -3.69
C ASN A 67 -11.21 -13.38 -3.16
N GLN A 68 -10.21 -12.51 -2.97
CA GLN A 68 -8.92 -12.82 -2.32
C GLN A 68 -8.93 -12.60 -0.81
N GLY A 69 -10.10 -12.33 -0.21
CA GLY A 69 -10.28 -12.16 1.23
C GLY A 69 -9.89 -10.77 1.74
N CYS A 70 -9.71 -9.79 0.87
CA CYS A 70 -9.39 -8.41 1.27
C CYS A 70 -10.63 -7.67 1.78
N ILE A 71 -10.44 -6.78 2.75
CA ILE A 71 -11.47 -5.86 3.23
C ILE A 71 -11.36 -4.56 2.43
N ILE A 72 -12.35 -4.25 1.60
CA ILE A 72 -12.35 -3.01 0.81
C ILE A 72 -12.90 -1.86 1.64
N ARG A 73 -12.14 -0.75 1.70
CA ARG A 73 -12.55 0.50 2.33
C ARG A 73 -12.43 1.63 1.29
N GLN A 74 -13.55 2.21 0.89
CA GLN A 74 -13.50 3.36 0.00
C GLN A 74 -13.06 4.61 0.76
N ILE A 75 -12.16 5.39 0.17
CA ILE A 75 -11.72 6.69 0.67
C ILE A 75 -11.91 7.77 -0.39
N ASP A 76 -12.02 9.01 0.06
CA ASP A 76 -12.10 10.18 -0.82
C ASP A 76 -10.70 10.63 -1.26
N GLU A 77 -10.62 11.21 -2.45
CA GLU A 77 -9.39 11.80 -2.96
C GLU A 77 -8.89 12.94 -2.05
N VAL A 78 -7.57 13.06 -1.97
CA VAL A 78 -6.88 14.19 -1.32
C VAL A 78 -6.11 14.93 -2.39
N HIS A 79 -6.48 16.20 -2.59
CA HIS A 79 -5.78 17.08 -3.52
C HIS A 79 -4.81 17.96 -2.74
N PRO A 80 -3.48 17.80 -2.92
CA PRO A 80 -2.52 18.72 -2.33
C PRO A 80 -2.68 20.12 -2.97
N PRO A 81 -2.20 21.18 -2.28
CA PRO A 81 -2.20 22.54 -2.84
C PRO A 81 -1.54 22.57 -4.22
N VAL A 82 -2.17 23.27 -5.17
CA VAL A 82 -1.65 23.44 -6.53
C VAL A 82 -0.40 24.32 -6.47
N SER A 83 0.70 23.84 -7.04
CA SER A 83 1.88 24.67 -7.30
C SER A 83 1.69 25.45 -8.60
N ASP A 84 1.99 26.74 -8.60
CA ASP A 84 1.99 27.59 -9.80
C ASP A 84 3.12 27.24 -10.78
N LYS A 85 4.12 26.49 -10.32
CA LYS A 85 5.16 25.86 -11.15
C LYS A 85 4.63 24.51 -11.63
N GLY A 86 5.06 24.03 -12.81
CA GLY A 86 4.74 22.68 -13.31
C GLY A 86 4.97 21.57 -12.27
N SER A 87 4.62 20.31 -12.56
CA SER A 87 4.54 19.25 -11.53
C SER A 87 5.74 19.27 -10.55
N PRO A 88 5.53 19.64 -9.26
CA PRO A 88 6.62 19.83 -8.30
C PRO A 88 7.20 18.49 -7.80
N TYR A 89 6.62 17.38 -8.27
CA TYR A 89 6.95 16.03 -7.88
C TYR A 89 7.94 15.43 -8.87
N ILE A 90 8.87 14.60 -8.37
CA ILE A 90 9.78 13.82 -9.24
C ILE A 90 8.98 12.95 -10.22
N ARG A 91 7.77 12.53 -9.80
CA ARG A 91 6.82 11.85 -10.65
C ARG A 91 5.44 12.46 -10.45
N SER A 92 4.80 12.88 -11.52
CA SER A 92 3.50 13.56 -11.47
C SER A 92 2.42 12.78 -10.74
N TYR A 93 2.45 11.45 -10.81
CA TYR A 93 1.48 10.59 -10.11
C TYR A 93 1.67 10.53 -8.59
N PHE A 94 2.78 11.00 -8.03
CA PHE A 94 3.00 11.02 -6.57
C PHE A 94 1.98 11.90 -5.83
N ALA A 95 1.33 12.85 -6.51
CA ALA A 95 0.22 13.60 -5.94
C ALA A 95 -0.89 12.69 -5.37
N LEU A 96 -1.16 11.54 -6.01
CA LEU A 96 -2.18 10.59 -5.55
C LEU A 96 -1.82 9.94 -4.21
N ASN A 97 -0.54 9.87 -3.86
CA ASN A 97 -0.13 9.24 -2.61
C ASN A 97 -0.56 10.05 -1.37
N TYR A 98 -0.90 11.34 -1.50
CA TYR A 98 -1.53 12.07 -0.39
C TYR A 98 -2.87 11.48 0.04
N CYS A 99 -3.51 10.63 -0.78
CA CYS A 99 -4.67 9.86 -0.36
C CYS A 99 -4.35 8.89 0.78
N LYS A 100 -3.08 8.50 1.00
CA LYS A 100 -2.65 7.70 2.17
C LYS A 100 -2.94 8.41 3.50
N LEU A 101 -3.11 9.74 3.52
CA LEU A 101 -3.48 10.46 4.75
C LEU A 101 -4.87 10.06 5.28
N ARG A 102 -5.76 9.56 4.39
CA ARG A 102 -7.08 9.04 4.74
C ARG A 102 -7.04 7.80 5.61
N LEU A 103 -5.91 7.09 5.65
CA LEU A 103 -5.77 5.88 6.43
C LEU A 103 -5.89 6.13 7.95
N TRP A 104 -5.63 7.35 8.42
CA TRP A 104 -5.86 7.73 9.82
C TRP A 104 -7.35 7.79 10.21
N GLU A 105 -8.28 7.75 9.25
CA GLU A 105 -9.72 7.67 9.52
C GLU A 105 -10.17 6.27 9.96
N PHE A 106 -9.32 5.24 9.83
CA PHE A 106 -9.69 3.84 10.08
C PHE A 106 -9.62 3.49 11.58
N VAL A 107 -10.31 4.27 12.40
CA VAL A 107 -10.28 4.21 13.87
C VAL A 107 -10.94 2.97 14.48
N GLU A 108 -11.50 2.08 13.66
CA GLU A 108 -11.82 0.72 14.09
C GLU A 108 -10.58 -0.14 14.39
N TYR A 109 -9.39 0.26 13.91
CA TYR A 109 -8.12 -0.38 14.20
C TYR A 109 -7.30 0.47 15.19
N LYS A 110 -6.62 -0.20 16.12
CA LYS A 110 -5.69 0.42 17.07
C LYS A 110 -4.33 0.69 16.44
N LYS A 111 -3.84 -0.20 15.57
CA LYS A 111 -2.53 -0.08 14.91
C LYS A 111 -2.58 -0.71 13.53
N MET A 112 -1.97 -0.07 12.54
CA MET A 112 -1.97 -0.55 11.17
C MET A 112 -0.56 -0.54 10.58
N ILE A 113 -0.24 -1.54 9.76
CA ILE A 113 0.98 -1.57 8.95
C ILE A 113 0.58 -1.27 7.51
N TYR A 114 1.02 -0.12 7.01
CA TYR A 114 0.88 0.24 5.61
C TYR A 114 1.94 -0.48 4.76
N LEU A 115 1.52 -1.00 3.61
CA LEU A 115 2.37 -1.60 2.58
C LEU A 115 1.89 -1.10 1.21
N ASP A 116 2.76 -0.48 0.42
CA ASP A 116 2.44 -0.16 -0.98
C ASP A 116 2.07 -1.44 -1.75
N ALA A 117 1.22 -1.31 -2.78
CA ALA A 117 0.75 -2.44 -3.58
C ALA A 117 1.86 -3.16 -4.38
N ASP A 118 3.06 -2.57 -4.45
CA ASP A 118 4.27 -3.11 -5.05
C ASP A 118 5.28 -3.62 -4.02
N ILE A 119 4.82 -3.89 -2.79
CA ILE A 119 5.57 -4.64 -1.78
C ILE A 119 5.10 -6.09 -1.76
N GLN A 120 6.05 -7.01 -1.61
CA GLN A 120 5.79 -8.42 -1.34
C GLN A 120 6.39 -8.84 -0.02
N VAL A 121 5.56 -9.44 0.83
CA VAL A 121 5.98 -10.06 2.09
C VAL A 121 6.38 -11.51 1.84
N PHE A 122 7.57 -11.88 2.33
CA PHE A 122 8.18 -13.21 2.22
C PHE A 122 8.31 -13.93 3.57
N ASP A 123 8.29 -13.19 4.67
CA ASP A 123 8.33 -13.71 6.04
C ASP A 123 7.29 -13.00 6.92
N ASN A 124 6.84 -13.65 8.00
CA ASN A 124 5.86 -13.05 8.90
C ASN A 124 6.45 -11.81 9.62
N ILE A 125 5.66 -10.72 9.66
CA ILE A 125 6.02 -9.44 10.28
C ILE A 125 5.00 -8.99 11.35
N ASP A 126 4.14 -9.90 11.82
CA ASP A 126 3.08 -9.62 12.79
C ASP A 126 3.62 -9.10 14.14
N HIS A 127 4.84 -9.51 14.51
CA HIS A 127 5.49 -9.06 15.75
C HIS A 127 5.74 -7.55 15.76
N LEU A 128 5.75 -6.88 14.60
CA LEU A 128 5.87 -5.41 14.55
C LEU A 128 4.71 -4.72 15.27
N PHE A 129 3.51 -5.31 15.27
CA PHE A 129 2.35 -4.74 15.95
C PHE A 129 2.53 -4.67 17.48
N ASP A 130 3.46 -5.42 18.05
CA ASP A 130 3.78 -5.42 19.50
C ASP A 130 4.77 -4.32 19.89
N SER A 131 5.22 -3.50 18.93
CA SER A 131 5.97 -2.28 19.22
C SER A 131 5.16 -1.34 20.12
N PRO A 132 5.81 -0.51 20.97
CA PRO A 132 5.13 0.45 21.83
C PRO A 132 4.12 1.35 21.09
N ASP A 133 3.13 1.85 21.83
CA ASP A 133 2.17 2.84 21.34
C ASP A 133 2.77 4.26 21.38
N GLY A 134 2.12 5.21 20.70
CA GLY A 134 2.53 6.62 20.60
C GLY A 134 3.67 6.90 19.62
N GLY A 135 4.05 5.91 18.80
CA GLY A 135 5.12 6.03 17.81
C GLY A 135 4.61 5.98 16.37
N PHE A 136 5.31 6.67 15.47
CA PHE A 136 5.20 6.46 14.03
C PHE A 136 6.44 5.69 13.57
N TYR A 137 6.25 4.48 13.06
CA TYR A 137 7.37 3.57 12.76
C TYR A 137 7.60 3.52 11.26
N GLY A 138 8.77 3.95 10.79
CA GLY A 138 9.11 3.99 9.37
C GLY A 138 10.37 3.20 9.06
N VAL A 139 10.40 2.49 7.93
CA VAL A 139 11.63 1.83 7.48
C VAL A 139 12.55 2.85 6.84
N VAL A 140 13.81 2.90 7.27
CA VAL A 140 14.82 3.80 6.70
C VAL A 140 14.94 3.61 5.19
N ASP A 141 15.08 4.71 4.44
CA ASP A 141 15.16 4.67 2.97
C ASP A 141 16.52 4.17 2.47
N CYS A 142 17.60 4.55 3.17
CA CYS A 142 18.96 4.15 2.84
C CYS A 142 19.57 3.30 3.96
N LEU A 143 20.16 2.14 3.59
CA LEU A 143 20.82 1.22 4.53
C LEU A 143 21.93 1.91 5.35
N CYS A 144 22.58 2.91 4.75
CA CYS A 144 23.65 3.67 5.41
C CYS A 144 23.19 4.50 6.62
N GLU A 145 21.90 4.82 6.73
CA GLU A 145 21.39 5.58 7.88
C GLU A 145 21.33 4.77 9.18
N MET A 146 21.42 3.45 9.10
CA MET A 146 21.45 2.57 10.27
C MET A 146 22.89 2.15 10.61
N ASP A 147 23.57 1.53 9.64
CA ASP A 147 24.80 0.76 9.92
C ASP A 147 25.96 1.08 8.96
N GLY A 148 25.83 2.11 8.11
CA GLY A 148 26.79 2.40 7.06
C GLY A 148 27.52 3.75 7.17
N PRO A 149 28.53 3.99 6.33
CA PRO A 149 29.21 5.28 6.24
C PRO A 149 28.28 6.35 5.64
N PRO A 150 28.59 7.66 5.79
CA PRO A 150 27.83 8.72 5.15
C PRO A 150 27.62 8.47 3.65
N CYS A 151 26.36 8.53 3.21
CA CYS A 151 25.97 8.16 1.84
C CYS A 151 25.74 9.39 0.97
N SER A 152 26.53 9.54 -0.10
CA SER A 152 26.36 10.60 -1.09
C SER A 152 25.11 10.43 -1.96
N GLN A 153 24.51 9.24 -1.97
CA GLN A 153 23.27 8.94 -2.65
C GLN A 153 22.04 9.09 -1.74
N LYS A 154 22.21 9.54 -0.48
CA LYS A 154 21.10 9.83 0.42
C LYS A 154 20.23 10.95 -0.18
N VAL A 155 18.91 10.77 -0.09
CA VAL A 155 17.96 11.83 -0.45
C VAL A 155 18.25 13.07 0.38
N GLN A 156 18.43 14.20 -0.29
CA GLN A 156 18.65 15.48 0.39
C GLN A 156 17.33 15.98 0.97
N TRP A 157 17.35 16.39 2.23
CA TRP A 157 16.17 16.93 2.90
C TRP A 157 15.78 18.28 2.30
N PRO A 158 14.52 18.50 1.91
CA PRO A 158 14.06 19.81 1.43
C PRO A 158 14.05 20.83 2.58
N GLU A 159 14.90 21.87 2.50
CA GLU A 159 15.01 22.89 3.55
C GLU A 159 13.68 23.61 3.83
N GLU A 160 12.82 23.70 2.81
CA GLU A 160 11.50 24.33 2.92
C GLU A 160 10.54 23.57 3.86
N LEU A 161 10.82 22.30 4.15
CA LEU A 161 10.09 21.48 5.11
C LEU A 161 10.61 21.64 6.55
N GLY A 162 11.60 22.52 6.75
CA GLY A 162 12.13 22.85 8.06
C GLY A 162 13.14 21.82 8.58
N ARG A 163 13.08 21.51 9.88
CA ARG A 163 14.10 20.69 10.56
C ARG A 163 14.06 19.24 10.08
N GLU A 164 15.20 18.76 9.56
CA GLU A 164 15.40 17.37 9.13
C GLU A 164 14.94 16.37 10.22
N PRO A 165 14.26 15.27 9.84
CA PRO A 165 13.94 14.19 10.78
C PRO A 165 15.22 13.47 11.25
N PRO A 166 15.15 12.70 12.36
CA PRO A 166 16.30 11.94 12.86
C PRO A 166 16.88 10.94 11.84
N PHE A 167 16.03 10.41 10.96
CA PHE A 167 16.38 9.61 9.79
C PHE A 167 15.28 9.79 8.74
N TYR A 168 15.59 9.50 7.47
CA TYR A 168 14.61 9.57 6.39
C TYR A 168 13.99 8.18 6.12
N PHE A 169 12.67 8.08 6.28
CA PHE A 169 11.96 6.81 6.05
C PHE A 169 11.30 6.75 4.67
N ASN A 170 11.17 5.54 4.13
CA ASN A 170 10.49 5.28 2.87
C ASN A 170 8.97 5.15 3.04
N GLY A 171 8.19 5.86 2.22
CA GLY A 171 6.72 5.94 2.28
C GLY A 171 5.99 4.68 1.81
N GLY A 172 6.72 3.64 1.41
CA GLY A 172 6.16 2.35 1.00
C GLY A 172 5.77 1.45 2.16
N MET A 173 6.45 1.57 3.31
CA MET A 173 6.13 0.78 4.50
C MET A 173 6.29 1.60 5.77
N PHE A 174 5.21 1.69 6.53
CA PHE A 174 5.21 2.33 7.84
C PHE A 174 4.12 1.74 8.72
N MET A 175 4.25 1.89 10.04
CA MET A 175 3.25 1.48 11.01
C MET A 175 2.82 2.67 11.85
N PHE A 176 1.51 2.79 12.04
CA PHE A 176 0.87 3.96 12.63
C PHE A 176 -0.39 3.58 13.41
N GLU A 177 -0.87 4.52 14.22
CA GLU A 177 -2.12 4.42 14.98
C GLU A 177 -3.15 5.36 14.35
N PRO A 178 -4.26 4.83 13.79
CA PRO A 178 -5.33 5.67 13.26
C PRO A 178 -5.93 6.58 14.34
N SER A 179 -6.17 7.84 13.99
CA SER A 179 -6.74 8.84 14.89
C SER A 179 -7.39 9.96 14.10
N ILE A 180 -8.66 10.26 14.40
CA ILE A 180 -9.39 11.35 13.76
C ILE A 180 -8.71 12.71 14.02
N SER A 181 -8.15 12.93 15.21
CA SER A 181 -7.44 14.18 15.49
C SER A 181 -6.19 14.31 14.62
N THR A 182 -5.37 13.26 14.57
CA THR A 182 -4.16 13.22 13.73
C THR A 182 -4.50 13.37 12.25
N TYR A 183 -5.58 12.73 11.78
CA TYR A 183 -6.07 12.90 10.42
C TYR A 183 -6.40 14.37 10.09
N HIS A 184 -7.13 15.06 10.97
CA HIS A 184 -7.43 16.48 10.77
C HIS A 184 -6.18 17.34 10.78
N ASP A 185 -5.23 17.06 11.67
CA ASP A 185 -3.95 17.75 11.73
C ASP A 185 -3.15 17.52 10.44
N LEU A 186 -3.06 16.28 9.94
CA LEU A 186 -2.42 15.95 8.67
C LEU A 186 -2.99 16.77 7.51
N LEU A 187 -4.32 16.83 7.36
CA LEU A 187 -4.94 17.59 6.26
C LEU A 187 -4.80 19.11 6.42
N ASN A 188 -4.82 19.62 7.65
CA ASN A 188 -4.63 21.05 7.88
C ASN A 188 -3.18 21.47 7.65
N THR A 189 -2.21 20.65 8.07
CA THR A 189 -0.80 20.88 7.78
C THR A 189 -0.52 20.79 6.28
N LEU A 190 -1.08 19.80 5.58
CA LEU A 190 -0.92 19.66 4.12
C LEU A 190 -1.32 20.93 3.35
N LYS A 191 -2.35 21.66 3.78
CA LYS A 191 -2.79 22.90 3.12
C LYS A 191 -1.74 24.00 3.12
N ILE A 192 -0.86 24.02 4.12
CA ILE A 192 0.16 25.06 4.31
C ILE A 192 1.58 24.55 4.05
N THR A 193 1.76 23.24 3.84
CA THR A 193 3.06 22.65 3.51
C THR A 193 3.37 22.84 2.03
N PRO A 194 4.54 23.40 1.68
CA PRO A 194 4.99 23.47 0.29
C PRO A 194 5.06 22.07 -0.35
N PRO A 195 4.67 21.91 -1.62
CA PRO A 195 4.90 20.66 -2.34
C PRO A 195 6.38 20.33 -2.40
N SER A 196 6.72 19.05 -2.21
CA SER A 196 8.08 18.56 -2.20
C SER A 196 8.28 17.39 -3.18
N PRO A 197 9.54 17.07 -3.56
CA PRO A 197 9.83 16.14 -4.66
C PRO A 197 9.25 14.71 -4.48
N PHE A 198 9.23 14.19 -3.25
CA PHE A 198 8.71 12.85 -2.92
C PHE A 198 7.33 12.89 -2.25
N ALA A 199 6.59 14.00 -2.40
CA ALA A 199 5.20 14.16 -2.02
C ALA A 199 4.89 13.71 -0.57
N GLU A 200 4.07 12.66 -0.41
CA GLU A 200 3.60 12.22 0.88
C GLU A 200 4.73 11.67 1.76
N GLN A 201 5.78 11.10 1.16
CA GLN A 201 6.91 10.55 1.92
C GLN A 201 7.63 11.67 2.68
N ASP A 202 7.97 12.76 1.98
CA ASP A 202 8.57 13.95 2.60
C ASP A 202 7.64 14.57 3.64
N PHE A 203 6.36 14.70 3.29
CA PHE A 203 5.34 15.27 4.17
C PHE A 203 5.21 14.48 5.48
N LEU A 204 5.15 13.15 5.41
CA LEU A 204 5.04 12.30 6.60
C LEU A 204 6.35 12.30 7.42
N ASN A 205 7.52 12.33 6.76
CA ASN A 205 8.81 12.52 7.43
C ASN A 205 8.85 13.84 8.21
N MET A 206 8.33 14.92 7.62
CA MET A 206 8.20 16.22 8.28
C MET A 206 7.18 16.17 9.41
N PHE A 207 5.99 15.62 9.19
CA PHE A 207 4.88 15.68 10.14
C PHE A 207 5.15 14.82 11.39
N PHE A 208 5.68 13.60 11.21
CA PHE A 208 5.88 12.65 12.31
C PHE A 208 7.26 12.70 12.95
N ARG A 209 8.11 13.65 12.53
CA ARG A 209 9.52 13.79 12.95
C ARG A 209 9.80 13.63 14.45
N ASP A 210 8.92 14.09 15.33
CA ASP A 210 9.14 14.07 16.79
C ASP A 210 8.71 12.76 17.46
N ILE A 211 7.97 11.90 16.75
CA ILE A 211 7.54 10.57 17.23
C ILE A 211 8.03 9.43 16.34
N LEU A 212 8.89 9.75 15.36
CA LEU A 212 9.41 8.82 14.37
C LEU A 212 10.35 7.80 15.02
N ARG A 213 10.12 6.51 14.74
CA ARG A 213 10.88 5.35 15.25
C ARG A 213 11.38 4.50 14.08
N PRO A 214 12.67 4.11 14.04
CA PRO A 214 13.22 3.39 12.91
C PRO A 214 12.77 1.93 12.91
N LEU A 215 12.44 1.43 11.73
CA LEU A 215 12.34 0.01 11.43
C LEU A 215 13.51 -0.41 10.53
N PRO A 216 14.10 -1.60 10.77
CA PRO A 216 15.16 -2.13 9.92
C PRO A 216 14.75 -2.30 8.45
N PRO A 217 15.67 -2.07 7.50
CA PRO A 217 15.44 -2.24 6.06
C PRO A 217 14.90 -3.60 5.63
N VAL A 218 15.12 -4.65 6.42
CA VAL A 218 14.63 -6.00 6.10
C VAL A 218 13.09 -6.06 5.99
N TYR A 219 12.38 -5.09 6.60
CA TYR A 219 10.92 -4.98 6.53
C TYR A 219 10.42 -4.19 5.30
N ASN A 220 11.32 -3.59 4.53
CA ASN A 220 11.01 -2.86 3.30
C ASN A 220 12.27 -2.72 2.44
N LEU A 221 12.81 -3.83 1.93
CA LEU A 221 14.01 -3.78 1.10
C LEU A 221 13.66 -3.13 -0.24
N LEU A 222 14.07 -1.87 -0.42
CA LEU A 222 14.02 -1.22 -1.73
C LEU A 222 14.93 -1.98 -2.68
N VAL A 223 14.40 -2.48 -3.80
CA VAL A 223 15.21 -3.26 -4.77
C VAL A 223 16.45 -2.50 -5.25
N ALA A 224 16.42 -1.16 -5.23
CA ALA A 224 17.57 -0.32 -5.55
C ALA A 224 18.80 -0.55 -4.66
N MET A 225 18.60 -1.02 -3.43
CA MET A 225 19.72 -1.31 -2.52
C MET A 225 20.60 -2.44 -3.04
N LEU A 226 20.10 -3.32 -3.91
CA LEU A 226 20.86 -4.43 -4.49
C LEU A 226 22.02 -3.97 -5.38
N TRP A 227 21.98 -2.75 -5.91
CA TRP A 227 23.09 -2.18 -6.69
C TRP A 227 23.66 -0.89 -6.10
N ARG A 228 22.91 -0.20 -5.23
CA ARG A 228 23.43 0.98 -4.52
C ARG A 228 24.34 0.60 -3.36
N HIS A 229 23.95 -0.42 -2.58
CA HIS A 229 24.63 -0.87 -1.36
C HIS A 229 24.59 -2.41 -1.24
N PRO A 230 25.02 -3.17 -2.27
CA PRO A 230 24.96 -4.64 -2.24
C PRO A 230 25.64 -5.26 -1.03
N GLU A 231 26.70 -4.63 -0.52
CA GLU A 231 27.48 -5.05 0.64
C GLU A 231 26.70 -5.01 1.96
N LEU A 232 25.63 -4.21 2.01
CA LEU A 232 24.78 -4.06 3.20
C LEU A 232 23.49 -4.91 3.10
N VAL A 233 23.26 -5.61 1.99
CA VAL A 233 22.05 -6.42 1.81
C VAL A 233 22.31 -7.87 2.22
N GLU A 234 21.73 -8.26 3.35
CA GLU A 234 21.66 -9.66 3.79
C GLU A 234 20.35 -10.30 3.31
N MET A 235 20.35 -10.86 2.10
CA MET A 235 19.15 -11.37 1.42
C MET A 235 18.36 -12.40 2.22
N GLU A 236 19.04 -13.21 3.05
CA GLU A 236 18.44 -14.24 3.89
C GLU A 236 17.61 -13.66 5.05
N LYS A 237 17.88 -12.41 5.45
CA LYS A 237 17.15 -11.72 6.53
C LYS A 237 15.95 -10.92 6.02
N VAL A 238 15.83 -10.73 4.71
CA VAL A 238 14.81 -9.87 4.09
C VAL A 238 13.43 -10.48 4.27
N LYS A 239 12.52 -9.70 4.88
CA LYS A 239 11.14 -10.10 5.18
C LYS A 239 10.13 -9.54 4.19
N ALA A 240 10.38 -8.34 3.65
CA ALA A 240 9.58 -7.78 2.58
C ALA A 240 10.45 -7.01 1.58
N VAL A 241 10.05 -7.04 0.32
CA VAL A 241 10.75 -6.39 -0.80
C VAL A 241 9.82 -5.39 -1.46
N HIS A 242 10.35 -4.20 -1.74
CA HIS A 242 9.67 -3.12 -2.42
C HIS A 242 10.21 -2.96 -3.84
N TYR A 243 9.37 -3.32 -4.81
CA TYR A 243 9.70 -3.20 -6.22
C TYR A 243 9.53 -1.73 -6.68
N CYS A 244 10.22 -0.78 -6.05
CA CYS A 244 9.95 0.66 -6.14
C CYS A 244 10.53 1.38 -7.38
N VAL A 245 11.33 0.70 -8.22
CA VAL A 245 11.98 1.31 -9.40
C VAL A 245 11.25 0.99 -10.70
N ALA A 246 11.50 1.79 -11.75
CA ALA A 246 11.00 1.51 -13.08
C ALA A 246 11.47 0.13 -13.58
N GLY A 247 10.60 -0.61 -14.26
CA GLY A 247 10.89 -1.98 -14.72
C GLY A 247 10.80 -3.07 -13.64
N SER A 248 10.93 -2.73 -12.34
CA SER A 248 10.96 -3.75 -11.29
C SER A 248 9.60 -4.35 -10.91
N LYS A 249 8.48 -3.71 -11.29
CA LYS A 249 7.13 -4.22 -10.98
C LYS A 249 6.97 -5.62 -11.59
N PRO A 250 6.75 -6.69 -10.81
CA PRO A 250 6.78 -8.06 -11.32
C PRO A 250 5.79 -8.32 -12.46
N TRP A 251 4.61 -7.69 -12.43
CA TRP A 251 3.58 -7.81 -13.47
C TRP A 251 3.87 -7.04 -14.76
N LYS A 252 4.88 -6.17 -14.77
CA LYS A 252 5.37 -5.43 -15.96
C LYS A 252 6.82 -5.74 -16.30
N TYR A 253 7.40 -6.73 -15.63
CA TYR A 253 8.83 -6.99 -15.72
C TYR A 253 9.21 -7.50 -17.12
N THR A 254 10.13 -6.79 -17.78
CA THR A 254 10.66 -7.19 -19.09
C THR A 254 12.14 -7.60 -19.04
N GLY A 255 12.84 -7.26 -17.97
CA GLY A 255 14.28 -7.46 -17.82
C GLY A 255 15.15 -6.53 -18.70
N LYS A 256 14.56 -5.51 -19.35
CA LYS A 256 15.27 -4.62 -20.29
C LYS A 256 15.64 -3.27 -19.68
N GLU A 257 14.92 -2.84 -18.66
CA GLU A 257 15.20 -1.60 -17.96
C GLU A 257 16.51 -1.69 -17.17
N GLU A 258 17.06 -0.54 -16.79
CA GLU A 258 18.33 -0.45 -16.08
C GLU A 258 18.34 -1.32 -14.81
N TYR A 259 19.40 -2.12 -14.64
CA TYR A 259 19.58 -3.08 -13.55
C TYR A 259 18.57 -4.24 -13.50
N MET A 260 17.62 -4.33 -14.44
CA MET A 260 16.61 -5.40 -14.43
C MET A 260 17.11 -6.71 -15.03
N ASP A 261 18.30 -6.74 -15.65
CA ASP A 261 18.90 -7.97 -16.17
C ASP A 261 19.66 -8.77 -15.10
N ARG A 262 19.78 -8.24 -13.89
CA ARG A 262 20.49 -8.88 -12.77
C ARG A 262 19.81 -10.17 -12.30
N GLU A 263 20.62 -11.13 -11.85
CA GLU A 263 20.14 -12.43 -11.39
C GLU A 263 19.35 -12.36 -10.07
N ASP A 264 19.72 -11.47 -9.16
CA ASP A 264 18.99 -11.23 -7.92
C ASP A 264 17.58 -10.66 -8.17
N ILE A 265 17.44 -9.74 -9.13
CA ILE A 265 16.15 -9.20 -9.57
C ILE A 265 15.30 -10.28 -10.24
N LYS A 266 15.87 -11.05 -11.19
CA LYS A 266 15.17 -12.18 -11.82
C LYS A 266 14.66 -13.17 -10.78
N MET A 267 15.48 -13.50 -9.78
CA MET A 267 15.10 -14.37 -8.67
C MET A 267 13.92 -13.77 -7.88
N LEU A 268 13.98 -12.49 -7.51
CA LEU A 268 12.91 -11.82 -6.76
C LEU A 268 11.59 -11.75 -7.54
N VAL A 269 11.66 -11.45 -8.84
CA VAL A 269 10.48 -11.45 -9.72
C VAL A 269 9.90 -12.86 -9.84
N LYS A 270 10.76 -13.89 -9.98
CA LYS A 270 10.31 -15.28 -9.97
C LYS A 270 9.61 -15.64 -8.66
N LYS A 271 10.19 -15.31 -7.50
CA LYS A 271 9.58 -15.55 -6.18
C LYS A 271 8.20 -14.88 -6.06
N TRP A 272 8.04 -13.69 -6.62
CA TRP A 272 6.75 -12.98 -6.67
C TRP A 272 5.73 -13.76 -7.50
N TRP A 273 6.10 -14.19 -8.71
CA TRP A 273 5.21 -14.99 -9.58
C TRP A 273 4.88 -16.36 -8.99
N ASP A 274 5.83 -16.99 -8.31
CA ASP A 274 5.60 -18.24 -7.58
C ASP A 274 4.50 -18.05 -6.51
N ILE A 275 4.43 -16.89 -5.85
CA ILE A 275 3.34 -16.57 -4.90
C ILE A 275 2.04 -16.24 -5.64
N TYR A 276 2.08 -15.37 -6.65
CA TYR A 276 0.89 -14.92 -7.37
C TYR A 276 0.16 -16.09 -8.05
N ASN A 277 0.90 -17.01 -8.67
CA ASN A 277 0.36 -18.16 -9.41
C ASN A 277 0.01 -19.36 -8.51
N ASP A 278 0.35 -19.33 -7.22
CA ASP A 278 0.01 -20.43 -6.32
C ASP A 278 -1.48 -20.37 -5.93
N GLU A 279 -2.26 -21.29 -6.49
CA GLU A 279 -3.70 -21.43 -6.23
C GLU A 279 -3.99 -21.99 -4.82
N THR A 280 -3.02 -22.65 -4.17
CA THR A 280 -3.18 -23.09 -2.78
C THR A 280 -3.24 -21.90 -1.83
N LEU A 281 -2.71 -20.76 -2.24
CA LEU A 281 -2.80 -19.49 -1.56
C LEU A 281 -4.06 -18.71 -1.92
N ASP A 282 -4.95 -19.16 -2.80
CA ASP A 282 -6.21 -18.43 -3.04
C ASP A 282 -7.10 -18.47 -1.79
N TYR A 283 -7.83 -17.38 -1.56
CA TYR A 283 -8.76 -17.32 -0.44
C TYR A 283 -9.93 -18.27 -0.66
N ARG A 284 -10.00 -19.32 0.16
CA ARG A 284 -11.11 -20.26 0.16
C ARG A 284 -12.14 -19.80 1.18
N SER A 285 -13.28 -19.33 0.71
CA SER A 285 -14.42 -19.01 1.56
C SER A 285 -15.05 -20.29 2.12
N GLY A 286 -14.50 -20.79 3.23
CA GLY A 286 -15.14 -21.82 4.06
C GLY A 286 -14.27 -23.02 4.36
N GLY A 287 -13.95 -23.20 5.64
CA GLY A 287 -13.78 -24.54 6.18
C GLY A 287 -15.14 -25.23 6.17
N THR A 288 -15.35 -26.11 5.20
CA THR A 288 -16.44 -27.09 5.23
C THR A 288 -16.23 -27.97 6.46
N ILE A 289 -17.05 -27.84 7.51
CA ILE A 289 -17.12 -28.84 8.58
C ILE A 289 -17.73 -30.09 7.95
N THR A 290 -16.89 -31.01 7.50
CA THR A 290 -17.28 -32.39 7.19
C THR A 290 -17.32 -33.19 8.50
N GLY A 291 -18.41 -33.05 9.25
CA GLY A 291 -18.67 -33.83 10.45
C GLY A 291 -20.17 -34.03 10.64
N ARG A 292 -20.63 -35.29 10.50
CA ARG A 292 -22.04 -35.68 10.68
C ARG A 292 -22.55 -35.26 12.06
N GLY A 293 -23.67 -34.55 12.09
CA GLY A 293 -24.44 -34.24 13.30
C GLY A 293 -25.80 -33.70 12.90
N VAL A 294 -26.85 -34.23 13.51
CA VAL A 294 -28.25 -34.16 13.08
C VAL A 294 -28.86 -32.76 13.26
N ALA A 295 -29.81 -32.47 12.36
CA ALA A 295 -30.76 -31.37 12.27
C ALA A 295 -30.92 -30.44 13.49
N ASP A 296 -30.82 -29.13 13.25
CA ASP A 296 -31.91 -28.21 13.57
C ASP A 296 -31.81 -26.94 12.71
N GLY A 297 -32.92 -26.63 12.03
CA GLY A 297 -32.98 -25.62 10.98
C GLY A 297 -32.91 -24.19 11.51
N LYS A 298 -32.12 -23.36 10.83
CA LYS A 298 -32.30 -21.90 10.71
C LYS A 298 -31.52 -21.41 9.47
N ASN A 299 -32.27 -20.91 8.49
CA ASN A 299 -31.80 -20.40 7.21
C ASN A 299 -30.80 -19.26 7.38
N TRP A 300 -29.66 -19.33 6.68
CA TRP A 300 -28.87 -18.17 6.31
C TRP A 300 -29.07 -17.93 4.81
N ALA A 301 -29.61 -16.76 4.46
CA ALA A 301 -29.82 -16.36 3.08
C ALA A 301 -28.48 -15.92 2.47
N THR A 302 -27.99 -16.69 1.51
CA THR A 302 -27.05 -16.25 0.49
C THR A 302 -27.69 -15.12 -0.33
N PRO A 303 -27.01 -14.00 -0.60
CA PRO A 303 -27.49 -13.06 -1.62
C PRO A 303 -27.32 -13.71 -2.98
N ILE A 304 -28.45 -14.10 -3.59
CA ILE A 304 -28.54 -14.50 -4.99
C ILE A 304 -28.18 -13.27 -5.84
N LEU A 305 -27.07 -13.34 -6.57
CA LEU A 305 -26.76 -12.43 -7.67
C LEU A 305 -27.88 -12.53 -8.71
N ARG A 306 -28.68 -11.46 -8.87
CA ARG A 306 -29.54 -11.30 -10.05
C ARG A 306 -28.70 -10.72 -11.20
N PRO A 307 -28.78 -11.26 -12.42
CA PRO A 307 -28.12 -10.66 -13.57
C PRO A 307 -28.82 -9.35 -13.95
N LEU A 308 -28.05 -8.30 -14.18
CA LEU A 308 -28.54 -7.02 -14.72
C LEU A 308 -28.91 -7.19 -16.20
N PRO A 309 -30.02 -6.59 -16.68
CA PRO A 309 -30.38 -6.63 -18.10
C PRO A 309 -29.58 -5.63 -18.95
N LEU A 310 -29.39 -6.01 -20.21
CA LEU A 310 -28.69 -5.35 -21.31
C LEU A 310 -29.20 -3.93 -21.65
N ASP A 311 -28.28 -3.04 -22.01
CA ASP A 311 -28.45 -1.72 -22.69
C ASP A 311 -29.30 -1.81 -23.99
N PRO A 312 -29.88 -0.73 -24.61
CA PRO A 312 -29.22 0.57 -24.99
C PRO A 312 -30.22 1.78 -25.14
N PRO A 313 -30.02 2.91 -25.91
CA PRO A 313 -28.88 3.36 -26.74
C PRO A 313 -28.42 4.85 -26.64
N LEU A 314 -27.29 5.08 -27.34
CA LEU A 314 -26.56 6.29 -27.74
C LEU A 314 -27.29 7.66 -27.77
N HIS A 315 -26.54 8.72 -27.42
CA HIS A 315 -26.33 10.04 -28.06
C HIS A 315 -25.80 10.98 -26.94
N TRP A 316 -24.54 11.42 -26.90
CA TRP A 316 -24.00 12.59 -27.61
C TRP A 316 -22.47 12.55 -27.69
N ARG A 317 -21.94 13.31 -28.66
CA ARG A 317 -20.60 13.26 -29.25
C ARG A 317 -19.51 14.04 -28.48
N ARG A 318 -18.27 13.55 -28.66
CA ARG A 318 -16.98 14.24 -28.96
C ARG A 318 -16.70 15.59 -28.27
N SER A 319 -15.55 15.68 -27.58
CA SER A 319 -14.32 16.27 -28.15
C SER A 319 -13.12 16.22 -27.19
N LEU A 320 -11.93 16.03 -27.78
CA LEU A 320 -10.58 16.44 -27.32
C LEU A 320 -9.95 15.69 -26.14
N PHE A 321 -9.06 14.74 -26.45
CA PHE A 321 -7.62 14.89 -26.22
C PHE A 321 -6.88 13.77 -26.99
N THR A 322 -6.35 14.13 -28.15
CA THR A 322 -5.35 13.36 -28.89
C THR A 322 -3.98 13.93 -28.58
N GLY A 323 -3.05 13.06 -28.19
CA GLY A 323 -1.62 13.26 -28.39
C GLY A 323 -0.85 13.82 -27.19
N LEU A 324 -0.03 12.96 -26.57
CA LEU A 324 1.44 13.02 -26.55
C LEU A 324 1.94 12.19 -25.36
N PHE A 325 2.44 10.98 -25.61
CA PHE A 325 3.52 10.41 -24.79
C PHE A 325 4.42 9.58 -25.71
N ARG A 326 5.58 10.16 -26.01
CA ARG A 326 6.79 9.48 -26.45
C ARG A 326 7.88 9.87 -25.45
N PHE A 327 8.64 8.85 -25.06
CA PHE A 327 9.79 8.82 -24.14
C PHE A 327 9.46 8.70 -22.66
#